data_AF-A0A506X4R7-F1
#
_entry.id   AF-A0A506X4R7-F1
#
_cell.length_a   1.000
_cell.length_b   1.000
_cell.length_c   1.000
_cell.angle_alpha   90.00
_cell.angle_beta   90.00
_cell.angle_gamma   90.00
#
_symmetry.space_group_name_H-M   'P 1'
#
loop_
_entity.id
_entity.type
_entity.pdbx_description
1 polymer ?
#
loop_
_entity_poly.entity_id
_entity_poly.type
_entity_poly.pdbx_seq_one_letter_code
_entity_poly.pdbx_strand_id
1 'polypeptide(L)' 'INIANSVRVGKSISGPLSEEKVFPPMAAQMIAVGEDAGALDTMLSKVADFYDDEVKATTEALTSIIEPLL' A
#
# COMPACT_ATOMS: atom_id res chain seq x y z
N ILE A 1 10.91 -5.34 9.86
CA ILE A 1 11.68 -5.91 8.69
C ILE A 1 11.79 -7.44 8.80
N ASN A 2 10.72 -8.17 8.46
CA ASN A 2 10.79 -9.64 8.26
C ASN A 2 9.78 -10.16 7.21
N ILE A 3 9.27 -9.26 6.36
CA ILE A 3 8.26 -9.59 5.33
C ILE A 3 8.85 -10.57 4.31
N ALA A 4 10.02 -10.24 3.74
CA ALA A 4 10.68 -11.10 2.75
C ALA A 4 11.04 -12.50 3.27
N ASN A 5 11.43 -12.61 4.55
CA ASN A 5 11.71 -13.92 5.14
C ASN A 5 10.43 -14.71 5.40
N SER A 6 9.32 -14.06 5.73
CA SER A 6 8.01 -14.71 5.88
C SER A 6 7.59 -15.36 4.57
N VAL A 7 7.75 -14.65 3.45
CA VAL A 7 7.49 -15.18 2.10
C VAL A 7 8.43 -16.36 1.79
N ARG A 8 9.73 -16.25 2.10
CA ARG A 8 10.71 -17.33 1.88
C ARG A 8 10.38 -18.63 2.62
N VAL A 9 9.72 -18.55 3.77
CA VAL A 9 9.29 -19.73 4.55
C VAL A 9 7.85 -20.16 4.23
N GLY A 10 7.23 -19.60 3.18
CA GLY A 10 5.91 -19.98 2.69
C GLY A 10 4.75 -19.40 3.50
N LYS A 11 4.97 -18.34 4.28
CA LYS A 11 3.89 -17.60 4.96
C LYS A 11 3.30 -16.54 4.04
N SER A 12 2.03 -16.21 4.29
CA SER A 12 1.35 -15.12 3.60
C SER A 12 2.11 -13.81 3.73
N ILE A 13 2.14 -13.03 2.65
CA ILE A 13 2.74 -11.69 2.65
C ILE A 13 1.86 -10.68 3.40
N SER A 14 0.53 -10.84 3.36
CA SER A 14 -0.43 -9.88 3.92
C SER A 14 -0.36 -9.73 5.44
N GLY A 15 -0.15 -10.83 6.17
CA GLY A 15 -0.06 -10.84 7.64
C GLY A 15 1.06 -9.93 8.17
N PRO A 16 2.33 -10.18 7.82
CA PRO A 16 3.45 -9.30 8.20
C PRO A 16 3.29 -7.86 7.74
N LEU A 17 2.61 -7.63 6.61
CA LEU A 17 2.36 -6.29 6.06
C LEU A 17 1.40 -5.50 6.95
N SER A 18 0.38 -6.15 7.50
CA SER A 18 -0.62 -5.54 8.40
C SER A 18 -0.07 -5.17 9.79
N GLU A 19 1.01 -5.81 10.23
CA GLU A 19 1.66 -5.52 11.52
C GLU A 19 2.54 -4.27 11.47
N GLU A 20 2.96 -3.87 10.28
CA GLU A 20 3.87 -2.77 10.04
C GLU A 20 3.06 -1.47 9.82
N LYS A 21 3.25 -0.50 10.73
CA LYS A 21 2.48 0.77 10.75
C LYS A 21 2.62 1.65 9.50
N VAL A 22 3.65 1.40 8.70
CA VAL A 22 3.94 2.16 7.47
C VAL A 22 3.03 1.75 6.32
N PHE A 23 2.40 0.57 6.38
CA PHE A 23 1.47 0.13 5.37
C PHE A 23 0.04 0.39 5.83
N PRO A 24 -0.76 1.14 5.05
CA PRO A 24 -2.14 1.35 5.41
C PRO A 24 -2.95 0.04 5.37
N PRO A 25 -4.00 -0.11 6.20
CA PRO A 25 -4.78 -1.34 6.29
C PRO A 25 -5.36 -1.81 4.95
N MET A 26 -5.73 -0.86 4.08
CA MET A 26 -6.30 -1.14 2.77
C MET A 26 -5.30 -1.87 1.85
N ALA A 27 -4.01 -1.51 1.87
CA ALA A 27 -3.00 -2.23 1.09
C ALA A 27 -2.83 -3.68 1.55
N ALA A 28 -2.74 -3.90 2.87
CA ALA A 28 -2.64 -5.26 3.41
C ALA A 28 -3.86 -6.11 3.01
N GLN A 29 -5.05 -5.52 2.97
CA GLN A 29 -6.27 -6.22 2.58
C GLN A 29 -6.35 -6.51 1.07
N MET A 30 -5.95 -5.57 0.21
CA MET A 30 -5.89 -5.83 -1.24
C MET A 30 -4.86 -6.91 -1.57
N ILE A 31 -3.73 -6.90 -0.87
CA ILE A 31 -2.68 -7.91 -1.01
C ILE A 31 -3.18 -9.28 -0.54
N ALA A 32 -3.93 -9.36 0.56
CA ALA A 32 -4.57 -10.60 1.01
C ALA A 32 -5.54 -11.16 -0.05
N VAL A 33 -6.40 -10.32 -0.61
CA VAL A 33 -7.34 -10.71 -1.68
C VAL A 33 -6.59 -11.20 -2.93
N GLY A 34 -5.51 -10.51 -3.30
CA GLY A 34 -4.66 -10.90 -4.44
C GLY A 34 -3.94 -12.23 -4.21
N GLU A 35 -3.48 -12.47 -2.98
CA GLU A 35 -2.82 -13.71 -2.59
C GLU A 35 -3.79 -14.90 -2.64
N ASP A 36 -5.01 -14.76 -2.08
CA ASP A 36 -6.05 -15.78 -2.11
C ASP A 36 -6.57 -16.08 -3.53
N ALA A 37 -6.64 -15.05 -4.39
CA ALA A 37 -7.12 -15.17 -5.76
C ALA A 37 -6.01 -15.57 -6.76
N GLY A 38 -4.75 -15.68 -6.33
CA GLY A 38 -3.60 -15.89 -7.23
C GLY A 38 -3.32 -14.71 -8.17
N ALA A 39 -3.80 -13.51 -7.84
CA ALA A 39 -3.70 -12.27 -8.60
C ALA A 39 -2.88 -11.20 -7.84
N LEU A 40 -1.85 -11.64 -7.12
CA LEU A 40 -1.02 -10.78 -6.27
C LEU A 40 -0.33 -9.67 -7.07
N ASP A 41 0.15 -9.95 -8.28
CA ASP A 41 0.79 -8.95 -9.16
C ASP A 41 -0.14 -7.77 -9.44
N THR A 42 -1.39 -8.08 -9.78
CA THR A 42 -2.43 -7.15 -10.18
C THR A 42 -2.87 -6.32 -8.99
N MET A 43 -2.99 -6.94 -7.81
CA MET A 43 -3.32 -6.20 -6.59
C MET A 43 -2.18 -5.29 -6.17
N LEU A 44 -0.91 -5.73 -6.27
CA LEU A 44 0.24 -4.87 -5.98
C LEU A 44 0.30 -3.66 -6.92
N SER A 45 0.05 -3.84 -8.23
CA SER A 45 -0.04 -2.72 -9.18
C SER A 45 -1.14 -1.73 -8.80
N LYS A 46 -2.35 -2.22 -8.47
CA LYS A 46 -3.46 -1.34 -8.05
C LYS A 46 -3.17 -0.58 -6.76
N VAL A 47 -2.49 -1.23 -5.81
CA VAL A 47 -2.06 -0.58 -4.56
C VAL A 47 -1.07 0.54 -4.87
N ALA A 48 -0.12 0.32 -5.80
CA ALA A 48 0.81 1.37 -6.23
C ALA A 48 0.08 2.55 -6.88
N ASP A 49 -0.79 2.28 -7.86
CA ASP A 49 -1.57 3.32 -8.55
C ASP A 49 -2.39 4.16 -7.55
N PHE A 50 -3.06 3.50 -6.59
CA PHE A 50 -3.84 4.19 -5.57
C PHE A 50 -2.98 5.12 -4.70
N TYR A 51 -1.79 4.67 -4.28
CA TYR A 51 -0.93 5.50 -3.43
C TYR A 51 -0.31 6.67 -4.18
N ASP A 52 0.05 6.48 -5.44
CA ASP A 52 0.54 7.59 -6.28
C ASP A 52 -0.55 8.67 -6.41
N ASP A 53 -1.81 8.27 -6.64
CA ASP A 53 -2.95 9.18 -6.68
C ASP A 53 -3.21 9.88 -5.33
N GLU A 54 -3.13 9.15 -4.21
CA GLU A 54 -3.31 9.70 -2.86
C GLU A 54 -2.21 10.73 -2.51
N VAL A 55 -0.95 10.43 -2.84
CA VAL A 55 0.18 11.34 -2.64
C VAL A 55 0.04 12.58 -3.50
N LYS A 56 -0.38 12.43 -4.77
CA LYS A 56 -0.62 13.56 -5.67
C LYS A 56 -1.73 14.46 -5.13
N ALA A 57 -2.88 13.89 -4.78
CA ALA A 57 -4.01 14.64 -4.23
C ALA A 57 -3.64 15.38 -2.93
N THR A 58 -2.86 14.73 -2.06
CA THR A 58 -2.36 15.35 -0.82
C THR A 58 -1.42 16.51 -1.12
N THR A 59 -0.53 16.36 -2.11
CA THR A 59 0.41 17.42 -2.51
C THR A 59 -0.31 18.63 -3.13
N GLU A 60 -1.32 18.37 -3.96
CA GLU A 60 -2.17 19.42 -4.55
C GLU A 60 -2.96 20.17 -3.47
N ALA A 61 -3.55 19.45 -2.51
CA ALA A 61 -4.26 20.04 -1.39
C ALA A 61 -3.35 20.90 -0.51
N LEU A 62 -2.14 20.42 -0.18
CA LEU A 62 -1.15 21.18 0.56
C LEU A 62 -0.72 22.45 -0.18
N THR A 63 -0.55 22.38 -1.50
CA THR A 63 -0.22 23.54 -2.34
C THR A 63 -1.34 24.58 -2.29
N SER A 64 -2.60 24.15 -2.47
CA SER A 64 -3.77 25.04 -2.43
C SER A 64 -3.95 25.75 -1.09
N ILE A 65 -3.57 25.11 0.02
CA ILE A 65 -3.59 25.75 1.36
C ILE A 65 -2.55 26.87 1.48
N ILE A 66 -1.41 26.74 0.79
CA ILE A 66 -0.30 27.71 0.85
C ILE A 66 -0.52 28.87 -0.13
N GLU A 67 -1.22 28.65 -1.25
CA GLU A 67 -1.50 29.69 -2.25
C GLU A 67 -1.98 31.05 -1.69
N PRO A 68 -2.90 31.13 -0.71
CA PRO A 68 -3.31 32.41 -0.13
C PRO A 68 -2.20 33.21 0.60
N LEU A 69 -1.08 32.57 0.92
CA LEU A 69 0.05 33.18 1.64
C LEU A 69 1.19 33.63 0.72
N LEU A 70 1.16 33.27 -0.57
CA LEU A 70 2.12 33.68 -1.62
C LEU A 70 1.61 34.91 -2.37
#